data_AF-A0AAF0UIH4-F1
#
_entry.id   AF-A0AAF0UIH4-F1
#
_cell.length_a   1.000
_cell.length_b   1.000
_cell.length_c   1.000
_cell.angle_alpha   90.00
_cell.angle_beta   90.00
_cell.angle_gamma   90.00
#
_symmetry.space_group_name_H-M   'P 1'
#
loop_
_entity.id
_entity.type
_entity.pdbx_description
1 polymer ?
#
loop_
_entity_poly.entity_id
_entity_poly.type
_entity_poly.pdbx_seq_one_letter_code
_entity_poly.pdbx_strand_id
1 'polypeptide(L)'
;MKWAMRLRVAFYLSQALDYCSSKGQALYHDLNAYRVLFDQDGNPRLSCFGLMKNSRDGKSYSTNLAFTPPEYLKTGRVTPESVVYSFGTMLLDLLSGKHIPPSHALDLIRGKNFLMLMDSCLEGHFSNDDGSEFVRLATRCLQYEARERPNAKSLVTSLMSLQKETEV
;
A
#
# COMPACT_ATOMS: atom_id res chain seq x y z
N MET A 1 -6.27 11.00 10.22
CA MET A 1 -6.55 11.30 8.79
C MET A 1 -7.97 10.85 8.44
N LYS A 2 -8.80 11.69 7.78
CA LYS A 2 -10.18 11.34 7.37
C LYS A 2 -10.19 10.20 6.34
N TRP A 3 -11.24 9.37 6.29
CA TRP A 3 -11.37 8.25 5.34
C TRP A 3 -11.13 8.65 3.89
N ALA A 4 -11.81 9.70 3.42
CA ALA A 4 -11.68 10.21 2.05
C ALA A 4 -10.21 10.55 1.70
N MET A 5 -9.46 11.11 2.65
CA MET A 5 -8.04 11.42 2.44
C MET A 5 -7.17 10.16 2.41
N ARG A 6 -7.49 9.14 3.20
CA ARG A 6 -6.79 7.83 3.15
C ARG A 6 -6.99 7.16 1.79
N LEU A 7 -8.22 7.16 1.28
CA LEU A 7 -8.53 6.67 -0.07
C LEU A 7 -7.79 7.48 -1.13
N ARG A 8 -7.79 8.82 -1.03
CA ARG A 8 -7.07 9.70 -1.95
C ARG A 8 -5.57 9.39 -1.97
N VAL A 9 -4.95 9.19 -0.81
CA VAL A 9 -3.56 8.75 -0.69
C VAL A 9 -3.33 7.44 -1.43
N ALA A 10 -4.12 6.40 -1.13
CA ALA A 10 -3.97 5.10 -1.79
C ALA A 10 -4.10 5.21 -3.32
N PHE A 11 -5.11 5.95 -3.80
CA PHE A 11 -5.39 6.12 -5.22
C PHE A 11 -4.28 6.89 -5.97
N TYR A 12 -3.82 8.01 -5.42
CA TYR A 12 -2.76 8.81 -6.09
C TYR A 12 -1.43 8.07 -6.10
N LEU A 13 -1.14 7.29 -5.05
CA LEU A 13 0.07 6.47 -5.01
C LEU A 13 -0.02 5.30 -5.99
N SER A 14 -1.18 4.66 -6.17
CA SER A 14 -1.33 3.63 -7.19
C SER A 14 -1.16 4.19 -8.60
N GLN A 15 -1.66 5.40 -8.87
CA GLN A 15 -1.41 6.11 -10.13
C GLN A 15 0.08 6.43 -10.33
N ALA A 16 0.77 6.88 -9.28
CA ALA A 16 2.21 7.15 -9.34
C ALA A 16 3.01 5.88 -9.65
N LEU A 17 2.68 4.75 -9.04
CA LEU A 17 3.31 3.46 -9.31
C LEU A 17 3.02 2.96 -10.73
N ASP A 18 1.78 3.11 -11.21
CA ASP A 18 1.41 2.75 -12.59
C ASP A 18 2.16 3.61 -13.61
N TYR A 19 2.26 4.92 -13.36
CA TYR A 19 3.06 5.83 -14.16
C TYR A 19 4.54 5.40 -14.20
N CYS A 20 5.17 5.16 -13.04
CA CYS A 20 6.57 4.73 -12.98
C CYS A 20 6.79 3.43 -13.76
N SER A 21 5.89 2.45 -13.59
CA SER A 21 5.90 1.19 -14.34
C SER A 21 5.83 1.42 -15.85
N SER A 22 4.93 2.30 -16.31
CA SER A 22 4.80 2.66 -17.73
C SER A 22 6.05 3.32 -18.33
N LYS A 23 6.91 3.92 -17.49
CA LYS A 23 8.19 4.53 -17.86
C LYS A 23 9.38 3.57 -17.72
N GLY A 24 9.14 2.29 -17.47
CA GLY A 24 10.20 1.29 -17.27
C GLY A 24 10.85 1.35 -15.88
N GLN A 25 10.26 2.09 -14.94
CA GLN A 25 10.72 2.22 -13.55
C GLN A 25 9.77 1.49 -12.60
N ALA A 26 9.56 0.19 -12.83
CA ALA A 26 8.63 -0.63 -12.05
C ALA A 26 9.15 -0.99 -10.64
N LEU A 27 10.40 -0.66 -10.32
CA LEU A 27 11.00 -0.95 -9.01
C LEU A 27 10.94 0.28 -8.12
N TYR A 28 10.54 0.07 -6.88
CA TYR A 28 10.54 1.08 -5.84
C TYR A 28 11.09 0.47 -4.55
N HIS A 29 12.04 1.16 -3.93
CA HIS A 29 12.78 0.69 -2.77
C HIS A 29 12.19 1.31 -1.50
N ASP A 30 11.92 0.46 -0.52
CA ASP A 30 11.46 0.88 0.81
C ASP A 30 10.19 1.75 0.76
N LEU A 31 9.17 1.31 0.00
CA LEU A 31 7.86 1.93 -0.03
C LEU A 31 7.17 1.77 1.33
N ASN A 32 6.92 2.90 2.00
CA ASN A 32 6.26 2.97 3.30
C ASN A 32 5.65 4.38 3.49
N ALA A 33 4.98 4.63 4.61
CA ALA A 33 4.32 5.90 4.90
C ALA A 33 5.25 7.14 4.81
N TYR A 34 6.54 7.02 5.12
CA TYR A 34 7.52 8.12 5.03
C TYR A 34 7.86 8.52 3.58
N ARG A 35 7.50 7.67 2.61
CA ARG A 35 7.67 7.96 1.18
C ARG A 35 6.49 8.70 0.57
N VAL A 36 5.41 8.86 1.35
CA VAL A 36 4.22 9.62 0.99
C VAL A 36 4.42 11.05 1.45
N LEU A 37 4.46 11.97 0.51
CA LEU A 37 4.63 13.40 0.74
C LEU A 37 3.33 14.12 0.41
N PHE A 38 3.16 15.33 0.95
CA PHE A 38 2.07 16.23 0.57
C PHE A 38 2.65 17.48 -0.05
N ASP A 39 2.11 17.90 -1.20
CA ASP A 39 2.52 19.15 -1.83
C ASP A 39 1.84 20.37 -1.17
N GLN A 40 2.07 21.56 -1.72
CA GLN A 40 1.55 22.82 -1.20
C GLN A 40 0.02 22.88 -1.20
N ASP A 41 -0.63 22.13 -2.09
CA ASP A 41 -2.09 22.04 -2.19
C ASP A 41 -2.66 20.92 -1.33
N GLY A 42 -1.82 20.21 -0.57
CA GLY A 42 -2.21 19.07 0.26
C GLY A 42 -2.46 17.79 -0.53
N ASN A 43 -2.03 17.71 -1.79
CA ASN A 43 -2.18 16.50 -2.59
C ASN A 43 -1.08 15.48 -2.27
N PRO A 44 -1.41 14.19 -2.12
CA PRO A 44 -0.43 13.15 -1.87
C PRO A 44 0.46 12.89 -3.10
N ARG A 45 1.77 12.77 -2.88
CA ARG A 45 2.78 12.46 -3.89
C ARG A 45 3.71 11.36 -3.40
N LEU A 46 4.22 10.58 -4.35
CA LEU A 46 5.25 9.58 -4.09
C LEU A 46 6.64 10.22 -4.25
N SER A 47 7.51 10.06 -3.25
CA SER A 47 8.90 10.52 -3.33
C SER A 47 9.65 9.84 -4.48
N CYS A 48 10.41 10.61 -5.27
CA CYS A 48 11.24 10.01 -6.33
C CYS A 48 12.47 9.26 -5.80
N PHE A 49 12.87 9.49 -4.55
CA PHE A 49 14.08 8.88 -4.00
C PHE A 49 14.02 7.35 -3.89
N GLY A 50 12.82 6.77 -3.75
CA GLY A 50 12.68 5.31 -3.74
C GLY A 50 12.86 4.65 -5.10
N LEU A 51 12.90 5.41 -6.20
CA LEU A 51 13.21 4.85 -7.53
C LEU A 51 14.70 4.50 -7.70
N MET A 52 15.54 4.95 -6.77
CA MET A 52 16.98 4.64 -6.74
C MET A 52 17.31 3.87 -5.46
N LYS A 53 18.24 2.92 -5.54
CA LYS A 53 18.75 2.24 -4.35
C LYS A 53 19.58 3.22 -3.53
N ASN A 54 19.51 3.09 -2.20
CA ASN A 54 20.32 3.88 -1.27
C ASN A 54 21.84 3.67 -1.47
N SER A 55 22.24 2.49 -1.95
CA SER A 55 23.60 2.24 -2.43
C SER A 55 23.64 1.13 -3.48
N ARG A 56 24.71 1.11 -4.27
CA ARG A 56 24.91 0.15 -5.37
C ARG A 56 24.85 -1.32 -4.90
N ASP A 57 25.42 -1.60 -3.74
CA ASP A 57 25.51 -2.93 -3.13
C ASP A 57 24.62 -3.07 -1.87
N GLY A 58 23.83 -2.05 -1.54
CA GLY A 58 23.03 -2.00 -0.32
C GLY A 58 21.71 -2.74 -0.42
N LYS A 59 21.17 -3.06 0.76
CA LYS A 59 19.81 -3.61 0.89
C LYS A 59 18.80 -2.56 0.41
N SER A 60 17.85 -3.00 -0.39
CA SER A 60 16.75 -2.18 -0.90
C SER A 60 15.66 -1.89 0.12
N TYR A 61 15.64 -2.64 1.23
CA TYR A 61 14.76 -2.43 2.36
C TYR A 61 15.61 -1.98 3.55
N SER A 62 15.39 -0.74 3.98
CA SER A 62 15.87 -0.21 5.27
C SER A 62 14.88 -0.52 6.40
N THR A 63 13.67 -0.95 6.04
CA THR A 63 12.55 -1.29 6.93
C THR A 63 12.75 -2.61 7.68
N ASN A 64 12.04 -2.75 8.79
CA ASN A 64 11.98 -3.98 9.58
C ASN A 64 11.56 -5.17 8.70
N LEU A 65 12.25 -6.30 8.84
CA LEU A 65 12.02 -7.53 8.07
C LEU A 65 10.58 -8.05 8.18
N ALA A 66 9.85 -7.67 9.23
CA ALA A 66 8.43 -7.99 9.39
C ALA A 66 7.53 -7.47 8.25
N PHE A 67 7.96 -6.43 7.52
CA PHE A 67 7.19 -5.79 6.43
C PHE A 67 7.73 -6.13 5.04
N THR A 68 8.83 -6.89 5.00
CA THR A 68 9.55 -7.19 3.78
C THR A 68 8.85 -8.30 3.00
N PRO A 69 8.72 -8.20 1.66
CA PRO A 69 8.10 -9.25 0.86
C PRO A 69 8.82 -10.59 1.03
N PRO A 70 8.10 -11.72 1.07
CA PRO A 70 8.67 -13.03 1.39
C PRO A 70 9.74 -13.47 0.38
N GLU A 71 9.59 -13.12 -0.89
CA GLU A 71 10.57 -13.41 -1.94
C GLU A 71 11.86 -12.58 -1.80
N TYR A 72 11.78 -11.37 -1.24
CA TYR A 72 12.97 -10.56 -0.97
C TYR A 72 13.80 -11.18 0.15
N LEU A 73 13.18 -11.76 1.18
CA LEU A 73 13.91 -12.47 2.24
C LEU A 73 14.71 -13.66 1.70
N LYS A 74 14.25 -14.29 0.61
CA LYS A 74 14.93 -15.41 -0.04
C LYS A 74 16.03 -14.96 -1.02
N THR A 75 15.76 -13.91 -1.79
CA THR A 75 16.58 -13.56 -2.97
C THR A 75 17.41 -12.28 -2.80
N GLY A 76 17.05 -11.42 -1.84
CA GLY A 76 17.59 -10.08 -1.69
C GLY A 76 17.27 -9.12 -2.84
N ARG A 77 16.32 -9.47 -3.72
CA ARG A 77 15.99 -8.70 -4.94
C ARG A 77 14.58 -8.15 -4.87
N VAL A 78 14.43 -6.87 -5.24
CA VAL A 78 13.12 -6.23 -5.42
C VAL A 78 12.60 -6.57 -6.81
N THR A 79 11.33 -6.96 -6.89
CA THR A 79 10.60 -7.14 -8.14
C THR A 79 9.40 -6.17 -8.20
N PRO A 80 8.74 -5.99 -9.36
CA PRO A 80 7.49 -5.23 -9.43
C PRO A 80 6.43 -5.72 -8.44
N GLU A 81 6.34 -7.03 -8.23
CA GLU A 81 5.41 -7.65 -7.29
C GLU A 81 5.80 -7.39 -5.82
N SER A 82 7.10 -7.24 -5.52
CA SER A 82 7.57 -6.82 -4.20
C SER A 82 7.10 -5.40 -3.87
N VAL A 83 7.04 -4.50 -4.86
CA VAL A 83 6.48 -3.14 -4.69
C VAL A 83 5.00 -3.19 -4.36
N VAL A 84 4.24 -4.08 -5.03
CA VAL A 84 2.82 -4.29 -4.74
C VAL A 84 2.61 -4.81 -3.31
N TYR A 85 3.48 -5.70 -2.83
CA TYR A 85 3.41 -6.16 -1.44
C TYR A 85 3.62 -5.01 -0.46
N SER A 86 4.63 -4.15 -0.68
CA SER A 86 4.83 -2.95 0.13
C SER A 86 3.69 -1.93 0.01
N PHE A 87 3.03 -1.85 -1.14
CA PHE A 87 1.78 -1.09 -1.25
C PHE A 87 0.69 -1.69 -0.36
N GLY A 88 0.58 -3.02 -0.29
CA GLY A 88 -0.31 -3.71 0.64
C GLY A 88 -0.05 -3.38 2.12
N THR A 89 1.21 -3.27 2.54
CA THR A 89 1.54 -2.85 3.91
C THR A 89 1.08 -1.41 4.18
N MET A 90 1.22 -0.52 3.20
CA MET A 90 0.73 0.85 3.29
C MET A 90 -0.81 0.91 3.35
N LEU A 91 -1.52 0.01 2.66
CA LEU A 91 -2.98 -0.10 2.82
C LEU A 91 -3.36 -0.51 4.25
N LEU A 92 -2.58 -1.38 4.91
CA LEU A 92 -2.78 -1.70 6.32
C LEU A 92 -2.52 -0.49 7.22
N ASP A 93 -1.49 0.32 6.93
CA ASP A 93 -1.22 1.56 7.67
C ASP A 93 -2.41 2.52 7.56
N LEU A 94 -2.98 2.66 6.36
CA LEU A 94 -4.17 3.49 6.12
C LEU A 94 -5.43 2.93 6.81
N LEU A 95 -5.63 1.61 6.83
CA LEU A 95 -6.78 1.01 7.51
C LEU A 95 -6.71 1.18 9.03
N SER A 96 -5.53 0.93 9.61
CA SER A 96 -5.37 0.79 11.05
C SER A 96 -4.89 2.05 11.77
N GLY A 97 -4.36 3.03 11.01
CA GLY A 97 -3.69 4.19 11.58
C GLY A 97 -2.39 3.83 12.31
N LYS A 98 -1.88 2.61 12.14
CA LYS A 98 -0.72 2.05 12.86
C LYS A 98 0.17 1.27 11.87
N HIS A 99 1.46 1.21 12.18
CA HIS A 99 2.38 0.38 11.40
C HIS A 99 2.37 -1.07 11.89
N ILE A 100 1.34 -1.83 11.46
CA ILE A 100 1.08 -3.21 11.90
C ILE A 100 1.78 -4.23 11.01
N PRO A 101 2.53 -5.22 11.58
CA PRO A 101 3.11 -6.30 10.79
C PRO A 101 2.05 -7.04 9.96
N PRO A 102 2.28 -7.29 8.65
CA PRO A 102 1.33 -7.98 7.79
C PRO A 102 0.88 -9.35 8.31
N SER A 103 1.77 -10.11 8.97
CA SER A 103 1.39 -11.39 9.58
C SER A 103 0.27 -11.22 10.61
N HIS A 104 0.43 -10.27 11.54
CA HIS A 104 -0.58 -9.96 12.56
C HIS A 104 -1.88 -9.48 11.92
N ALA A 105 -1.79 -8.56 10.95
CA ALA A 105 -2.98 -8.04 10.28
C ALA A 105 -3.76 -9.14 9.52
N LEU A 106 -3.06 -10.03 8.82
CA LEU A 106 -3.68 -11.15 8.10
C LEU A 106 -4.35 -12.14 9.04
N ASP A 107 -3.80 -12.39 10.23
CA ASP A 107 -4.42 -13.24 11.24
C ASP A 107 -5.74 -12.62 11.77
N LEU A 108 -5.75 -11.30 12.03
CA LEU A 108 -6.97 -10.58 12.42
C LEU A 108 -8.05 -10.63 11.33
N ILE A 109 -7.65 -10.46 10.05
CA ILE A 109 -8.55 -10.53 8.90
C ILE A 109 -9.16 -11.94 8.77
N ARG A 110 -8.33 -12.99 8.87
CA ARG A 110 -8.77 -14.39 8.80
C ARG A 110 -9.69 -14.79 9.95
N GLY A 111 -9.42 -14.28 11.15
CA GLY A 111 -10.26 -14.47 12.33
C GLY A 111 -11.61 -13.74 12.28
N LYS A 112 -11.94 -13.05 11.17
CA LYS A 112 -13.11 -12.17 11.02
C LYS A 112 -13.17 -11.04 12.04
N ASN A 113 -12.04 -10.71 12.68
CA ASN A 113 -11.90 -9.63 13.64
C ASN A 113 -11.29 -8.38 12.98
N PHE A 114 -11.59 -8.14 11.69
CA PHE A 114 -11.02 -7.00 10.97
C PHE A 114 -11.46 -5.66 11.57
N LEU A 115 -12.58 -5.61 12.31
CA LEU A 115 -12.96 -4.43 13.09
C LEU A 115 -11.88 -4.01 14.10
N MET A 116 -11.12 -4.96 14.67
CA MET A 116 -9.99 -4.64 15.56
C MET A 116 -8.76 -4.11 14.81
N LEU A 117 -8.67 -4.40 13.51
CA LEU A 117 -7.65 -3.83 12.64
C LEU A 117 -8.00 -2.38 12.26
N MET A 118 -9.28 -2.02 12.22
CA MET A 118 -9.72 -0.70 11.79
C MET A 118 -9.39 0.37 12.83
N ASP A 119 -8.93 1.51 12.34
CA ASP A 119 -8.77 2.70 13.15
C ASP A 119 -10.14 3.15 13.68
N SER A 120 -10.29 3.24 15.00
CA SER A 120 -11.53 3.68 15.65
C SER A 120 -11.95 5.08 15.22
N CYS A 121 -11.01 5.92 14.75
CA CYS A 121 -11.32 7.24 14.20
C CYS A 121 -12.01 7.18 12.82
N LEU A 122 -12.20 5.99 12.24
CA LEU A 122 -12.93 5.78 10.99
C LEU A 122 -14.35 5.26 11.21
N GLU A 123 -14.77 5.02 12.46
CA GLU A 123 -16.11 4.52 12.76
C GLU A 123 -17.18 5.49 12.22
N GLY A 124 -18.12 4.97 11.41
CA GLY A 124 -19.16 5.77 10.75
C GLY A 124 -18.71 6.56 9.51
N HIS A 125 -17.45 6.48 9.09
CA HIS A 125 -16.91 7.26 7.96
C HIS A 125 -16.78 6.50 6.63
N PHE A 126 -17.15 5.23 6.58
CA PHE A 126 -17.15 4.38 5.38
C PHE A 126 -18.29 3.35 5.47
N SER A 127 -18.76 2.83 4.34
CA SER A 127 -19.72 1.72 4.34
C SER A 127 -19.01 0.38 4.57
N ASN A 128 -19.71 -0.60 5.14
CA ASN A 128 -19.14 -1.94 5.33
C ASN A 128 -18.61 -2.54 4.01
N ASP A 129 -19.25 -2.24 2.88
CA ASP A 129 -18.82 -2.70 1.55
C ASP A 129 -17.50 -2.04 1.11
N ASP A 130 -17.37 -0.73 1.26
CA ASP A 130 -16.13 0.00 0.90
C ASP A 130 -14.96 -0.49 1.76
N GLY A 131 -15.19 -0.66 3.06
CA GLY A 131 -14.20 -1.18 4.00
C GLY A 131 -13.78 -2.61 3.65
N SER A 132 -14.75 -3.48 3.34
CA SER A 132 -14.49 -4.87 2.94
C SER A 132 -13.69 -4.95 1.63
N GLU A 133 -14.00 -4.11 0.65
CA GLU A 133 -13.27 -4.07 -0.61
C GLU A 133 -11.84 -3.55 -0.43
N PHE A 134 -11.64 -2.54 0.42
CA PHE A 134 -10.30 -2.04 0.75
C PHE A 134 -9.46 -3.09 1.48
N VAL A 135 -10.04 -3.82 2.44
CA VAL A 135 -9.38 -4.96 3.12
C VAL A 135 -9.06 -6.09 2.12
N ARG A 136 -9.97 -6.38 1.18
CA ARG A 136 -9.75 -7.37 0.12
C ARG A 136 -8.59 -6.98 -0.77
N LEU A 137 -8.49 -5.70 -1.16
CA LEU A 137 -7.38 -5.18 -1.94
C LEU A 137 -6.04 -5.33 -1.19
N ALA A 138 -5.99 -4.94 0.10
CA ALA A 138 -4.81 -5.11 0.94
C ALA A 138 -4.38 -6.58 1.02
N THR A 139 -5.34 -7.49 1.23
CA THR A 139 -5.10 -8.94 1.30
C THR A 139 -4.55 -9.49 -0.02
N ARG A 140 -5.06 -9.03 -1.16
CA ARG A 140 -4.54 -9.42 -2.49
C ARG A 140 -3.12 -8.91 -2.74
N CYS A 141 -2.80 -7.70 -2.27
CA CYS A 141 -1.44 -7.16 -2.37
C CYS A 141 -0.44 -7.97 -1.52
N LEU A 142 -0.89 -8.49 -0.38
CA LEU A 142 -0.08 -9.22 0.60
C LEU A 142 -0.02 -10.74 0.36
N GLN A 143 -0.44 -11.21 -0.81
CA GLN A 143 -0.35 -12.63 -1.15
C GLN A 143 1.10 -13.13 -1.08
N TYR A 144 1.27 -14.35 -0.57
CA TYR A 144 2.57 -14.98 -0.45
C TYR A 144 3.19 -15.19 -1.83
N GLU A 145 2.40 -15.76 -2.76
CA GLU A 145 2.79 -15.97 -4.15
C GLU A 145 2.76 -14.63 -4.89
N ALA A 146 3.94 -14.15 -5.31
CA ALA A 146 4.11 -12.86 -5.99
C ALA A 146 3.20 -12.70 -7.23
N ARG A 147 2.99 -13.78 -7.97
CA ARG A 147 2.15 -13.83 -9.19
C ARG A 147 0.65 -13.63 -8.93
N GLU A 148 0.18 -13.80 -7.70
CA GLU A 148 -1.23 -13.63 -7.34
C GLU A 148 -1.56 -12.17 -6.97
N ARG A 149 -0.53 -11.34 -6.81
CA ARG A 149 -0.67 -9.92 -6.49
C ARG A 149 -1.16 -9.15 -7.72
N PRO A 150 -2.02 -8.13 -7.55
CA PRO A 150 -2.47 -7.28 -8.65
C PRO A 150 -1.31 -6.48 -9.25
N ASN A 151 -1.38 -6.13 -10.53
CA ASN A 151 -0.45 -5.15 -11.10
C ASN A 151 -0.90 -3.71 -10.76
N ALA A 152 -0.01 -2.73 -11.01
CA ALA A 152 -0.27 -1.32 -10.68
C ALA A 152 -1.55 -0.77 -11.32
N LYS A 153 -1.81 -1.10 -12.60
CA LYS A 153 -3.05 -0.73 -13.29
C LYS A 153 -4.30 -1.28 -12.60
N SER A 154 -4.26 -2.54 -12.15
CA SER A 154 -5.36 -3.13 -11.37
C SER A 154 -5.57 -2.42 -10.02
N LEU A 155 -4.50 -1.97 -9.35
CA LEU A 155 -4.62 -1.17 -8.13
C LEU A 155 -5.38 0.14 -8.39
N VAL A 156 -5.06 0.84 -9.48
CA VAL A 156 -5.75 2.07 -9.89
C VAL A 156 -7.24 1.80 -10.12
N THR A 157 -7.59 0.76 -10.87
CA THR A 157 -9.00 0.40 -11.13
C THR A 157 -9.75 0.09 -9.83
N SER A 158 -9.19 -0.74 -8.94
CA SER A 158 -9.83 -1.08 -7.67
C SER A 158 -10.00 0.11 -6.72
N LEU A 159 -9.06 1.06 -6.73
CA LEU A 159 -9.15 2.24 -5.87
C LEU A 159 -10.03 3.33 -6.47
N MET A 160 -10.12 3.42 -7.80
CA MET A 160 -11.04 4.33 -8.49
C MET A 160 -12.49 4.04 -8.11
N SER A 161 -12.90 2.76 -8.05
CA SER A 161 -14.26 2.41 -7.64
C SER A 161 -14.60 2.76 -6.18
N LEU A 162 -13.59 2.99 -5.35
CA LEU A 162 -13.75 3.39 -3.95
C LEU A 162 -13.73 4.91 -3.74
N GLN A 163 -13.27 5.68 -4.74
CA GLN A 163 -13.40 7.12 -4.73
C GLN A 163 -14.86 7.49 -4.97
N LYS A 164 -15.60 7.81 -3.90
CA LYS A 164 -16.88 8.51 -4.03
C LYS A 164 -16.55 9.97 -4.35
N GLU A 165 -17.17 10.51 -5.40
CA GLU A 165 -16.98 11.89 -5.85
C GLU A 165 -16.99 12.81 -4.63
N THR A 166 -15.81 13.36 -4.31
CA THR A 166 -15.73 14.46 -3.38
C THR A 166 -16.02 15.68 -4.23
N GLU A 167 -17.29 16.06 -4.34
CA GLU A 167 -17.62 17.44 -4.68
C GLU A 167 -16.82 18.32 -3.72
N VAL A 168 -15.91 19.12 -4.29
CA VAL A 168 -15.28 20.26 -3.62
C VAL A 168 -16.15 21.47 -3.91
#